data_AF-A0A7K2MYK7-F1
#
_entry.id   AF-A0A7K2MYK7-F1
#
_cell.length_a   1.000
_cell.length_b   1.000
_cell.length_c   1.000
_cell.angle_alpha   90.00
_cell.angle_beta   90.00
_cell.angle_gamma   90.00
#
_symmetry.space_group_name_H-M   'P 1'
#
loop_
_entity.id
_entity.type
_entity.pdbx_description
1 polymer ?
#
loop_
_entity_poly.entity_id
_entity_poly.type
_entity_poly.pdbx_seq_one_letter_code
_entity_poly.pdbx_strand_id
1 'polypeptide(L)' 'MDDWRGFAEQMASLARDLLAQESLNDTLGRITASATELVEDCDAAGILILRGNHVQSLAPTEQVVIDSDELQGRVGEGPC' A
#
# COMPACT_ATOMS: atom_id res chain seq x y z
N MET A 1 12.18 19.39 14.77
CA MET A 1 12.85 18.37 15.61
C MET A 1 11.82 17.43 16.26
N ASP A 2 10.58 17.88 16.52
CA ASP A 2 9.47 17.01 16.95
C ASP A 2 8.98 16.02 15.89
N ASP A 3 9.07 16.38 14.61
CA ASP A 3 8.53 15.61 13.48
C ASP A 3 9.11 14.19 13.37
N TRP A 4 10.43 14.06 13.35
CA TRP A 4 11.11 12.75 13.22
C TRP A 4 10.84 11.79 14.38
N ARG A 5 10.62 12.30 15.58
CA ARG A 5 10.29 11.46 16.74
C ARG A 5 8.89 10.88 16.60
N GLY A 6 7.91 11.72 16.25
CA GLY A 6 6.53 11.28 16.02
C GLY A 6 6.46 10.24 14.89
N PHE A 7 7.16 10.49 13.79
CA PHE A 7 7.27 9.53 12.69
C PHE A 7 7.87 8.19 13.14
N ALA A 8 8.97 8.21 13.90
CA ALA A 8 9.58 6.98 14.42
C ALA A 8 8.65 6.20 15.35
N GLU A 9 7.88 6.88 16.21
CA GLU A 9 6.89 6.27 17.09
C GLU A 9 5.74 5.62 16.29
N GLN A 10 5.26 6.29 15.24
CA GLN A 10 4.25 5.75 14.31
C GLN A 10 4.76 4.51 13.56
N MET A 11 5.97 4.56 12.99
CA MET A 11 6.59 3.43 12.31
C MET A 11 6.81 2.24 13.25
N ALA A 12 7.21 2.49 14.50
CA ALA A 12 7.36 1.44 15.49
C ALA A 12 6.00 0.80 15.86
N SER A 13 4.93 1.60 15.92
CA SER A 13 3.58 1.10 16.14
C SER A 13 3.11 0.24 14.97
N LEU A 14 3.27 0.73 13.74
CA LEU A 14 2.93 0.00 12.52
C LEU A 14 3.68 -1.33 12.44
N ALA A 15 4.98 -1.37 12.72
CA ALA A 15 5.75 -2.60 12.67
C ALA A 15 5.22 -3.68 13.65
N ARG A 16 4.80 -3.29 14.85
CA ARG A 16 4.19 -4.22 15.82
C ARG A 16 2.82 -4.69 15.37
N ASP A 17 2.03 -3.79 14.80
CA ASP A 17 0.70 -4.09 14.27
C ASP A 17 0.76 -5.08 13.10
N LEU A 18 1.68 -4.86 12.15
CA LEU A 18 1.92 -5.79 11.04
C LEU A 18 2.35 -7.18 11.51
N LEU A 19 3.20 -7.25 12.55
CA LEU A 19 3.64 -8.52 13.14
C LEU A 19 2.48 -9.27 13.83
N ALA A 20 1.46 -8.57 14.30
CA ALA A 20 0.32 -9.15 15.01
C ALA A 20 -0.79 -9.68 14.10
N GLN A 21 -0.73 -9.43 12.79
CA GLN A 21 -1.75 -9.88 11.84
C GLN A 21 -1.78 -11.41 11.71
N GLU A 22 -2.98 -11.98 11.55
CA GLU A 22 -3.19 -13.43 11.57
C GLU A 22 -3.02 -14.11 10.20
N SER A 23 -3.04 -13.32 9.12
CA SER A 23 -2.90 -13.84 7.75
C SER A 23 -2.18 -12.87 6.83
N LEU A 24 -1.70 -13.39 5.69
CA LEU A 24 -1.12 -12.57 4.63
C LEU A 24 -2.09 -11.49 4.14
N ASN A 25 -3.37 -11.81 3.95
CA ASN A 25 -4.35 -10.84 3.48
C ASN A 25 -4.56 -9.71 4.49
N ASP A 26 -4.57 -10.04 5.79
CA ASP A 26 -4.70 -9.05 6.85
C ASP A 26 -3.45 -8.15 6.92
N THR A 27 -2.26 -8.74 6.76
CA THR A 27 -1.00 -7.97 6.66
C THR A 27 -1.03 -7.02 5.47
N LEU A 28 -1.40 -7.49 4.27
CA LEU A 28 -1.43 -6.65 3.07
C LEU A 28 -2.49 -5.54 3.20
N GLY A 29 -3.67 -5.86 3.73
CA GLY A 29 -4.72 -4.88 4.03
C GLY A 29 -4.27 -3.84 5.04
N ARG A 30 -3.55 -4.26 6.09
CA ARG A 30 -3.04 -3.30 7.08
C ARG A 30 -1.97 -2.39 6.50
N ILE A 31 -1.10 -2.90 5.63
CA ILE A 31 -0.09 -2.08 4.93
C ILE A 31 -0.75 -0.96 4.12
N THR A 32 -1.73 -1.30 3.27
CA THR A 32 -2.34 -0.33 2.37
C THR A 32 -3.23 0.66 3.11
N ALA A 33 -3.97 0.22 4.14
CA ALA A 33 -4.67 1.13 5.05
C ALA A 33 -3.71 2.07 5.79
N SER A 34 -2.55 1.59 6.23
CA SER A 34 -1.57 2.45 6.90
C SER A 34 -0.96 3.50 5.97
N ALA A 35 -0.91 3.23 4.66
CA ALA A 35 -0.45 4.21 3.68
C ALA A 35 -1.40 5.41 3.62
N THR A 36 -2.72 5.17 3.56
CA THR A 36 -3.71 6.25 3.56
C THR A 36 -3.84 6.96 4.91
N GLU A 37 -3.51 6.27 6.01
CA GLU A 37 -3.50 6.87 7.36
C GLU A 37 -2.27 7.75 7.66
N LEU A 38 -1.09 7.39 7.14
CA LEU A 38 0.20 7.97 7.58
C LEU A 38 0.86 8.88 6.54
N VAL A 39 0.53 8.72 5.25
CA VAL A 39 1.10 9.53 4.17
C VAL A 39 0.13 10.67 3.87
N GLU A 40 0.60 11.91 4.08
CA GLU A 40 -0.16 13.11 3.72
C GLU A 40 -0.54 13.07 2.23
N ASP A 41 -1.79 13.42 1.93
CA ASP A 41 -2.39 13.42 0.59
C ASP A 41 -2.42 12.04 -0.11
N CYS A 42 -2.35 10.94 0.65
CA CYS A 42 -2.62 9.59 0.13
C CYS A 42 -4.10 9.23 0.27
N ASP A 43 -4.88 9.50 -0.78
CA ASP A 43 -6.32 9.16 -0.82
C ASP A 43 -6.56 7.66 -1.04
N ALA A 44 -5.66 6.98 -1.74
CA ALA A 44 -5.82 5.60 -2.17
C ALA A 44 -4.48 4.86 -2.29
N ALA A 45 -4.48 3.58 -1.93
CA ALA A 45 -3.30 2.73 -1.92
C ALA A 45 -3.59 1.27 -2.31
N GLY A 46 -2.58 0.60 -2.84
CA GLY A 46 -2.58 -0.83 -3.08
C GLY A 46 -1.16 -1.33 -3.32
N ILE A 47 -1.02 -2.65 -3.45
CA ILE A 47 0.25 -3.30 -3.76
C ILE A 47 0.17 -3.90 -5.16
N LEU A 48 0.92 -3.34 -6.11
CA LEU A 48 1.01 -3.85 -7.46
C LEU A 48 2.07 -4.97 -7.55
N ILE A 49 1.64 -6.15 -7.99
CA ILE A 49 2.53 -7.27 -8.33
C ILE A 49 2.66 -7.36 -9.85
N LEU A 50 3.90 -7.41 -10.33
CA LEU A 50 4.23 -7.73 -11.71
C LEU A 50 4.60 -9.21 -11.86
N ARG A 51 3.96 -9.89 -12.82
CA ARG A 51 4.32 -11.24 -13.27
C ARG A 51 4.53 -11.24 -14.77
N GLY A 52 5.74 -10.93 -15.20
CA GLY A 52 6.03 -10.69 -16.62
C GLY A 52 5.24 -9.47 -17.10
N ASN A 53 4.34 -9.67 -18.06
CA ASN A 53 3.48 -8.61 -18.59
C ASN A 53 2.07 -8.58 -17.95
N HIS A 54 1.86 -9.33 -16.86
CA HIS A 54 0.63 -9.32 -16.10
C HIS A 54 0.78 -8.49 -14.83
N VAL A 55 -0.19 -7.62 -14.60
CA VAL A 55 -0.36 -6.84 -13.37
C VAL A 55 -1.39 -7.51 -12.47
N GLN A 56 -1.20 -7.41 -11.16
CA GLN A 56 -2.16 -7.83 -10.16
C GLN A 56 -2.13 -6.86 -8.98
N SER A 57 -3.25 -6.20 -8.71
CA SER A 57 -3.43 -5.39 -7.51
C SER A 57 -3.75 -6.28 -6.31
N LEU A 58 -3.08 -6.02 -5.18
CA LEU A 58 -3.34 -6.66 -3.89
C LEU A 58 -3.74 -5.60 -2.87
N ALA A 59 -4.70 -5.95 -2.02
CA ALA A 59 -5.23 -5.10 -0.95
C ALA A 59 -5.56 -3.65 -1.37
N PRO A 60 -6.22 -3.42 -2.52
CA PRO A 60 -6.59 -2.07 -2.92
C PRO A 60 -7.59 -1.48 -1.92
N THR A 61 -7.36 -0.25 -1.48
CA THR A 61 -8.29 0.48 -0.60
C THR A 61 -9.50 1.00 -1.38
N GLU A 62 -9.31 1.36 -2.65
CA GLU A 62 -10.36 1.84 -3.56
C GLU A 62 -10.21 1.27 -4.97
N GLN A 63 -11.31 1.32 -5.74
CA GLN A 63 -11.36 0.83 -7.12
C GLN A 63 -10.36 1.53 -8.06
N VAL A 64 -10.07 2.81 -7.82
CA VAL A 64 -9.14 3.60 -8.67
C VAL A 64 -7.74 3.01 -8.73
N VAL A 65 -7.31 2.30 -7.67
CA VAL A 65 -6.02 1.62 -7.62
C VAL A 65 -5.97 0.46 -8.62
N ILE A 66 -7.03 -0.35 -8.66
CA ILE A 66 -7.16 -1.47 -9.60
C ILE A 66 -7.18 -0.93 -11.03
N ASP A 67 -8.01 0.08 -11.30
CA ASP A 67 -8.16 0.66 -12.63
C ASP A 67 -6.84 1.28 -13.13
N SER A 68 -6.09 1.91 -12.22
CA SER A 68 -4.76 2.47 -12.49
C SER A 68 -3.75 1.38 -12.84
N ASP A 69 -3.65 0.32 -12.02
CA ASP A 69 -2.72 -0.79 -12.26
C ASP A 69 -3.01 -1.50 -13.58
N GLU A 70 -4.29 -1.76 -13.88
CA GLU A 70 -4.72 -2.34 -15.15
C GLU A 70 -4.37 -1.46 -16.35
N LEU A 71 -4.56 -0.14 -16.22
CA LEU A 71 -4.18 0.80 -17.26
C LEU A 71 -2.68 0.77 -17.51
N GLN A 72 -1.86 0.84 -16.45
CA GLN A 72 -0.40 0.79 -16.53
C GLN A 72 0.09 -0.49 -17.22
N GLY A 73 -0.48 -1.64 -16.86
CA GLY A 73 -0.18 -2.92 -17.50
C GLY A 73 -0.58 -2.97 -18.97
N ARG A 74 -1.72 -2.36 -19.34
CA ARG A 74 -2.21 -2.32 -20.73
C ARG A 74 -1.34 -1.45 -21.63
N VAL A 75 -0.90 -0.29 -21.14
CA VAL A 75 -0.14 0.67 -21.95
C VAL A 75 1.36 0.42 -21.89
N GLY A 76 1.85 -0.34 -20.90
CA GLY A 76 3.26 -0.64 -20.73
C GLY A 76 4.08 0.55 -20.23
N GLU A 77 3.42 1.54 -19.62
CA GLU A 77 4.03 2.78 -19.12
C GLU A 77 4.16 2.81 -17.59
N GLY A 78 3.95 1.67 -16.90
CA GLY A 78 4.12 1.54 -15.45
C GLY A 78 4.71 0.19 -15.00
N PRO A 79 5.01 -0.03 -13.70
CA PRO A 79 4.62 0.80 -12.56
C PRO A 79 5.27 2.18 -12.54
N CYS A 80 4.57 3.19 -12.02
CA CYS A 80 5.13 4.51 -11.74
C CYS A 80 6.44 4.46 -10.93
#